data_AF-A0A5H8JKG6-F1
#
_entry.id   AF-A0A5H8JKG6-F1
#
_cell.length_a   1.000
_cell.length_b   1.000
_cell.length_c   1.000
_cell.angle_alpha   90.00
_cell.angle_beta   90.00
_cell.angle_gamma   90.00
#
_symmetry.space_group_name_H-M   'P 1'
#
loop_
_entity.id
_entity.type
_entity.pdbx_description
1 polymer ?
#
loop_
_entity_poly.entity_id
_entity_poly.type
_entity_poly.pdbx_seq_one_letter_code
_entity_poly.pdbx_strand_id
1 'polypeptide(L)'
;MSQQRPDRIKQMLHYLWQHRHLSTQQAIELFGYAEATVRRDFHYIASRYPGMVRGHGCIDFDDSTEDKEYVFDVKRTLQSEAKRE
;
A
#
# COMPACT_ATOMS: atom_id res chain seq x y z
N MET A 1 0.89 -8.60 -22.03
CA MET A 1 1.08 -7.14 -21.83
C MET A 1 1.72 -6.94 -20.47
N SER A 2 2.92 -6.36 -20.41
CA SER A 2 3.63 -6.07 -19.15
C SER A 2 3.02 -4.82 -18.52
N GLN A 3 2.27 -4.99 -17.42
CA GLN A 3 1.82 -3.84 -16.61
C GLN A 3 3.04 -3.06 -16.11
N GLN A 4 2.98 -1.74 -16.23
CA GLN A 4 4.06 -0.87 -15.77
C GLN A 4 4.11 -0.92 -14.24
N ARG A 5 5.32 -0.85 -13.67
CA ARG A 5 5.54 -0.87 -12.21
C ARG A 5 4.61 0.07 -11.41
N PRO A 6 4.27 1.30 -11.86
CA PRO A 6 3.36 2.18 -11.13
C PRO A 6 1.96 1.59 -10.91
N ASP A 7 1.41 0.88 -11.90
CA ASP A 7 0.05 0.32 -11.82
C ASP A 7 -0.02 -0.86 -10.85
N ARG A 8 1.04 -1.69 -10.83
CA ARG A 8 1.17 -2.80 -9.88
C ARG A 8 1.24 -2.32 -8.43
N ILE A 9 2.04 -1.29 -8.16
CA ILE A 9 2.17 -0.73 -6.81
C ILE A 9 0.82 -0.19 -6.35
N LYS A 10 0.07 0.51 -7.21
CA LYS A 10 -1.27 1.00 -6.88
C LYS A 10 -2.24 -0.14 -6.50
N GLN A 11 -2.23 -1.25 -7.23
CA GLN A 11 -3.08 -2.41 -6.92
C GLN A 11 -2.72 -3.03 -5.57
N MET A 12 -1.42 -3.20 -5.29
CA MET A 12 -0.95 -3.73 -4.00
C MET A 12 -1.32 -2.81 -2.83
N LEU A 13 -1.17 -1.49 -2.99
CA LEU A 13 -1.55 -0.51 -1.98
C LEU A 13 -3.06 -0.50 -1.72
N HIS A 14 -3.87 -0.59 -2.77
CA HIS A 14 -5.33 -0.67 -2.64
C HIS A 14 -5.74 -1.92 -1.86
N TYR A 15 -5.13 -3.07 -2.16
CA TYR A 15 -5.37 -4.31 -1.43
C TYR A 15 -4.97 -4.17 0.05
N LEU A 16 -3.79 -3.62 0.33
CA LEU A 16 -3.30 -3.40 1.70
C LEU A 16 -4.18 -2.45 2.50
N TRP A 17 -4.75 -1.42 1.86
CA TRP A 17 -5.70 -0.53 2.50
C TRP A 17 -6.97 -1.26 2.99
N GLN A 18 -7.47 -2.20 2.18
CA GLN A 18 -8.70 -2.95 2.47
C GLN A 18 -8.47 -4.10 3.46
N HIS A 19 -7.35 -4.82 3.33
CA HIS A 19 -7.11 -6.09 4.02
C HIS A 19 -6.03 -6.03 5.08
N ARG A 20 -5.25 -4.95 5.15
CA ARG A 20 -4.15 -4.70 6.11
C ARG A 20 -2.97 -5.67 6.07
N HIS A 21 -3.09 -6.79 5.37
CA HIS A 21 -2.05 -7.80 5.22
C HIS A 21 -2.01 -8.29 3.79
N LEU A 22 -0.80 -8.47 3.25
CA LEU A 22 -0.58 -9.13 1.96
C LEU A 22 0.66 -10.02 2.02
N SER A 23 0.47 -11.33 1.91
CA SER A 23 1.58 -12.27 1.80
C SER A 23 2.14 -12.33 0.37
N THR A 24 3.38 -12.80 0.24
CA THR A 24 4.04 -12.96 -1.07
C THR A 24 3.30 -13.98 -1.92
N GLN A 25 2.83 -15.09 -1.34
CA GLN A 25 2.04 -16.09 -2.06
C GLN A 25 0.70 -15.50 -2.56
N GLN A 26 -0.03 -14.80 -1.69
CA GLN A 26 -1.27 -14.12 -2.08
C GLN A 26 -1.04 -13.13 -3.22
N ALA A 27 0.04 -12.33 -3.15
CA ALA A 27 0.36 -11.37 -4.20
C ALA A 27 0.71 -12.04 -5.55
N ILE A 28 1.37 -13.21 -5.53
CA ILE A 28 1.63 -13.99 -6.74
C ILE A 28 0.32 -14.49 -7.34
N GLU A 29 -0.58 -15.04 -6.52
CA GLU A 29 -1.87 -15.59 -6.95
C GLU A 29 -2.83 -14.51 -7.46
N LEU A 30 -2.94 -13.39 -6.74
CA LEU A 30 -3.86 -12.31 -7.06
C LEU A 30 -3.42 -11.48 -8.27
N PHE A 31 -2.12 -11.24 -8.42
CA PHE A 31 -1.61 -10.29 -9.41
C PHE A 31 -0.75 -10.93 -10.51
N GLY A 32 -0.41 -12.22 -10.40
CA GLY A 32 0.28 -12.98 -11.45
C GLY A 32 1.74 -12.59 -11.68
N TYR A 33 2.41 -11.98 -10.70
CA TYR A 33 3.81 -11.56 -10.82
C TYR A 33 4.76 -12.58 -10.20
N ALA A 34 5.98 -12.67 -10.76
CA ALA A 34 7.04 -13.49 -10.19
C ALA A 34 7.42 -13.04 -8.76
N GLU A 35 7.74 -14.00 -7.89
CA GLU A 35 8.06 -13.77 -6.48
C GLU A 35 9.14 -12.69 -6.28
N ALA A 36 10.22 -12.73 -7.07
CA ALA A 36 11.30 -11.75 -6.99
C ALA A 36 10.82 -10.30 -7.29
N THR A 37 9.80 -10.16 -8.13
CA THR A 37 9.18 -8.86 -8.43
C THR A 37 8.35 -8.39 -7.24
N VAL A 38 7.46 -9.24 -6.74
CA VAL A 38 6.64 -8.97 -5.54
C VAL A 38 7.51 -8.56 -4.35
N ARG A 39 8.60 -9.29 -4.09
CA ARG A 39 9.53 -8.98 -2.98
C ARG A 39 10.21 -7.62 -3.14
N ARG A 40 10.57 -7.23 -4.37
CA ARG A 40 11.12 -5.89 -4.66
C ARG A 40 10.07 -4.81 -4.42
N ASP A 41 8.83 -5.06 -4.82
CA ASP A 41 7.74 -4.11 -4.63
C ASP A 41 7.37 -3.95 -3.16
N PHE A 42 7.35 -5.04 -2.36
CA PHE A 42 7.15 -4.95 -0.92
C PHE A 42 8.22 -4.10 -0.24
N HIS A 43 9.49 -4.28 -0.64
CA HIS A 43 10.58 -3.44 -0.14
C HIS A 43 10.41 -1.97 -0.56
N TYR A 44 9.99 -1.72 -1.80
CA TYR A 44 9.68 -0.36 -2.27
C TYR A 44 8.52 0.25 -1.47
N ILE A 45 7.47 -0.51 -1.19
CA ILE A 45 6.29 -0.01 -0.47
C ILE A 45 6.67 0.33 0.97
N ALA A 46 7.30 -0.59 1.69
CA ALA A 46 7.70 -0.36 3.08
C ALA A 46 8.74 0.78 3.26
N SER A 47 9.54 1.09 2.24
CA SER A 47 10.51 2.19 2.30
C SER A 47 9.94 3.55 1.93
N ARG A 48 8.79 3.61 1.25
CA ARG A 48 8.22 4.86 0.70
C ARG A 48 6.89 5.26 1.30
N TYR A 49 6.15 4.32 1.88
CA TYR A 49 4.81 4.54 2.40
C TYR A 49 4.83 4.35 3.92
N PRO A 50 4.64 5.43 4.69
CA PRO A 50 4.46 5.33 6.14
C PRO A 50 3.34 4.36 6.52
N GLY A 51 3.50 3.65 7.63
CA GLY A 51 2.56 2.62 8.06
C GLY A 51 2.72 1.27 7.37
N MET A 52 3.53 1.16 6.32
CA MET A 52 3.78 -0.13 5.66
C MET A 52 4.97 -0.84 6.28
N VAL A 53 4.71 -1.96 6.95
CA VAL A 53 5.72 -2.77 7.65
C VAL A 53 5.98 -4.04 6.88
N ARG A 54 7.24 -4.30 6.53
CA ARG A 54 7.62 -5.52 5.83
C ARG A 54 7.97 -6.64 6.83
N GLY A 55 7.23 -7.74 6.77
CA GLY A 55 7.50 -8.97 7.51
C GLY A 55 8.24 -10.03 6.69
N HIS A 56 8.39 -11.23 7.26
CA HIS A 56 9.03 -12.36 6.59
C HIS A 56 8.10 -12.95 5.52
N GLY A 57 8.20 -12.43 4.31
CA GLY A 57 7.38 -12.89 3.18
C GLY A 57 6.00 -12.22 3.11
N CYS A 58 5.78 -11.14 3.85
CA CYS A 58 4.55 -10.36 3.79
C CYS A 58 4.85 -8.86 3.89
N ILE A 59 3.81 -8.08 3.64
CA ILE A 59 3.75 -6.67 3.98
C ILE A 59 2.41 -6.40 4.68
N ASP A 60 2.48 -5.61 5.72
CA ASP A 60 1.38 -5.26 6.61
C ASP A 60 1.19 -3.75 6.59
N PHE A 61 -0.06 -3.31 6.70
CA PHE A 61 -0.39 -1.91 6.94
C PHE A 61 -0.75 -1.77 8.42
N ASP A 62 0.19 -1.23 9.19
CA ASP A 62 0.08 -1.01 10.62
C ASP A 62 -0.51 0.38 10.90
N ASP A 63 -1.78 0.40 11.33
CA ASP A 63 -2.48 1.64 11.69
C ASP A 63 -1.99 2.23 13.03
N SER A 64 -1.23 1.47 13.82
CA SER A 64 -0.75 1.94 15.13
C SER A 64 0.49 2.83 15.02
N THR A 65 1.13 2.81 13.85
CA THR A 65 2.15 3.79 13.44
C THR A 65 1.55 4.99 12.70
N GLU A 66 0.21 5.12 12.66
CA GLU A 66 -0.46 6.36 12.25
C GLU A 66 -0.08 7.46 13.24
N ASP A 67 0.84 8.32 12.82
CA ASP A 67 0.92 9.68 13.31
C ASP A 67 -0.47 10.30 13.07
N LYS A 68 -1.29 10.31 14.12
CA LYS A 68 -2.72 10.70 14.08
C LYS A 68 -2.93 12.12 13.55
N GLU A 69 -1.86 12.90 13.44
CA GLU A 69 -1.80 14.25 12.90
C GLU A 69 -1.94 14.27 11.36
N TYR A 70 -1.36 13.30 10.63
CA TYR A 70 -1.43 13.25 9.16
C TYR A 70 -2.83 12.86 8.63
N VAL A 71 -3.51 11.93 9.31
CA VAL A 71 -4.88 11.52 8.97
C VAL A 71 -5.86 12.69 9.19
N PHE A 72 -5.61 13.54 10.19
CA PHE A 72 -6.41 14.73 10.44
C PHE A 72 -6.23 15.78 9.32
N ASP A 73 -5.00 16.04 8.89
CA ASP A 73 -4.73 17.00 7.82
C ASP A 73 -5.27 16.55 6.46
N VAL A 74 -5.16 15.26 6.11
CA VAL A 74 -5.75 14.73 4.88
C VAL A 74 -7.28 14.82 4.90
N LYS A 75 -7.93 14.48 6.04
CA LYS A 75 -9.39 14.62 6.19
C LYS A 75 -9.83 16.08 6.11
N ARG A 76 -9.08 17.00 6.73
CA ARG A 76 -9.38 18.44 6.69
C ARG A 76 -9.28 18.98 5.27
N THR A 77 -8.23 18.60 4.54
CA THR A 77 -8.00 19.05 3.15
C THR A 77 -9.13 18.58 2.22
N LEU A 78 -9.51 17.30 2.31
CA LEU A 78 -10.62 16.72 1.53
C LEU A 78 -11.98 17.36 1.86
N GLN A 79 -12.24 17.72 3.13
CA GLN A 79 -13.49 18.38 3.52
C GLN A 79 -13.55 19.86 3.12
N SER A 80 -12.41 20.54 2.98
CA SER A 80 -12.36 21.91 2.48
C SER A 80 -12.55 22.02 0.96
N GLU A 81 -12.16 20.99 0.20
CA GLU A 81 -12.38 20.94 -1.24
C GLU A 81 -13.86 20.71 -1.59
N ALA A 82 -14.58 19.93 -0.78
CA ALA A 82 -16.02 19.69 -0.95
C ALA A 82 -16.94 20.87 -0.57
N LYS A 83 -16.40 21.98 -0.05
CA LYS A 83 -17.17 23.19 0.31
C LYS A 83 -16.93 24.37 -0.64
N ARG A 84 -16.24 24.15 -1.76
CA ARG A 84 -15.95 25.17 -2.78
C ARG A 84 -16.71 25.01 -4.09
N GLU A 85 -17.73 24.14 -4.13
CA GLU A 85 -18.74 24.12 -5.19
C GLU A 85 -20.07 24.69 -4.70
#